data_AF-A0A1F7FWD6-F1
#
_entry.id   AF-A0A1F7FWD6-F1
#
_cell.length_a   1.000
_cell.length_b   1.000
_cell.length_c   1.000
_cell.angle_alpha   90.00
_cell.angle_beta   90.00
_cell.angle_gamma   90.00
#
_symmetry.space_group_name_H-M   'P 1'
#
loop_
_entity.id
_entity.type
_entity.pdbx_description
1 polymer ?
#
loop_
_entity_poly.entity_id
_entity_poly.type
_entity_poly.pdbx_seq_one_letter_code
_entity_poly.pdbx_strand_id
1 'polypeptide(L)'
;MSRNLVFLPAAVASWILLYFAALFFPPEAALPQQISLFIAATILTLASALVVAGFSRLHLHRNVYLLIGMIGLIATIYCAKPLVKRSQLLNDSGDIPGQVLFSVAEIHGLQGNSEILLLEPRNEVFKAVNRQLSEEFPESARLILLLALVQLTLASGIGLWIGQGIEEIAHLLPVAIVATVADIWSVSAGATAKIVVSSAINFFLLRFPLPGYSAIPYLIGLTDFLFFAVFFQAAVRFNLGVRKNVLLLLSSFFIAVSAAIFFATGLPVLPFMAILFIAGNYSRLTMKKEEVRQIFLFVVFIIIAFTLISKFVN
;
A
#
# COMPACT_ATOMS: atom_id res chain seq x y z
N MET A 1 2.50 -21.22 -28.80
CA MET A 1 2.28 -20.76 -27.40
C MET A 1 1.79 -19.32 -27.46
N SER A 2 0.60 -18.99 -26.95
CA SER A 2 0.05 -17.63 -27.11
C SER A 2 0.96 -16.61 -26.42
N ARG A 3 1.24 -15.48 -27.08
CA ARG A 3 2.08 -14.38 -26.55
C ARG A 3 1.64 -13.90 -25.15
N ASN A 4 0.42 -14.22 -24.73
CA ASN A 4 -0.15 -13.85 -23.44
C ASN A 4 0.38 -14.70 -22.27
N LEU A 5 0.72 -15.98 -22.50
CA LEU A 5 1.21 -16.88 -21.44
C LEU A 5 2.64 -16.53 -20.98
N VAL A 6 3.46 -15.95 -21.86
CA VAL A 6 4.84 -15.56 -21.56
C VAL A 6 4.91 -14.21 -20.82
N PHE A 7 3.86 -13.39 -20.93
CA PHE A 7 3.89 -12.02 -20.42
C PHE A 7 3.96 -11.95 -18.89
N LEU A 8 3.17 -12.74 -18.15
CA LEU A 8 3.20 -12.71 -16.69
C LEU A 8 4.56 -13.16 -16.13
N PRO A 9 5.13 -14.32 -16.55
CA PRO A 9 6.48 -14.71 -16.13
C PRO A 9 7.54 -13.64 -16.43
N ALA A 10 7.46 -12.99 -17.61
CA ALA A 10 8.38 -11.91 -17.97
C ALA A 10 8.20 -10.66 -17.09
N ALA A 11 6.96 -10.28 -16.77
CA ALA A 11 6.68 -9.16 -15.88
C ALA A 11 7.19 -9.42 -14.46
N VAL A 12 6.97 -10.62 -13.92
CA VAL A 12 7.48 -11.04 -12.61
C VAL A 12 9.02 -11.08 -12.60
N ALA A 13 9.64 -11.67 -13.63
CA ALA A 13 11.09 -11.72 -13.73
C ALA A 13 11.72 -10.32 -13.85
N SER A 14 11.11 -9.43 -14.64
CA SER A 14 11.52 -8.03 -14.75
C SER A 14 11.41 -7.30 -13.41
N TRP A 15 10.31 -7.50 -12.69
CA TRP A 15 10.10 -6.92 -11.37
C TRP A 15 11.18 -7.38 -10.37
N ILE A 16 11.46 -8.69 -10.32
CA ILE A 16 12.50 -9.26 -9.47
C ILE A 16 13.89 -8.70 -9.83
N LEU A 17 14.20 -8.58 -11.13
CA LEU A 17 15.46 -8.03 -11.60
C LEU A 17 15.62 -6.57 -11.17
N LEU A 18 14.57 -5.75 -11.32
CA LEU A 18 14.59 -4.35 -10.87
C LEU A 18 14.75 -4.23 -9.36
N TYR A 19 14.11 -5.11 -8.58
CA TYR A 19 14.27 -5.16 -7.13
C TYR A 19 15.73 -5.45 -6.75
N PHE A 20 16.34 -6.47 -7.36
CA PHE A 20 17.74 -6.78 -7.11
C PHE A 20 18.70 -5.70 -7.60
N ALA A 21 18.42 -5.09 -8.76
CA ALA A 21 19.21 -3.99 -9.28
C ALA A 21 19.23 -2.79 -8.31
N ALA A 22 18.10 -2.48 -7.68
CA ALA A 22 18.03 -1.45 -6.64
C ALA A 22 18.74 -1.89 -5.34
N LEU A 23 18.59 -3.15 -4.93
CA LEU A 23 19.22 -3.69 -3.71
C LEU A 23 20.76 -3.70 -3.79
N PHE A 24 21.31 -4.02 -4.96
CA PHE A 24 22.76 -4.12 -5.20
C PHE A 24 23.35 -2.87 -5.84
N PHE A 25 22.59 -1.76 -5.85
CA PHE A 25 23.10 -0.51 -6.41
C PHE A 25 24.23 0.05 -5.52
N PRO A 26 25.39 0.41 -6.10
CA PRO A 26 26.58 0.76 -5.32
C PRO A 26 26.35 2.02 -4.46
N PRO A 27 26.70 1.99 -3.17
CA PRO A 27 26.54 3.14 -2.27
C PRO A 27 27.36 4.36 -2.72
N GLU A 28 28.50 4.17 -3.39
CA GLU A 28 29.33 5.30 -3.84
C GLU A 28 28.68 6.11 -4.96
N ALA A 29 27.72 5.51 -5.68
CA ALA A 29 26.94 6.17 -6.72
C ALA A 29 25.55 6.62 -6.22
N ALA A 30 25.30 6.59 -4.91
CA ALA A 30 24.00 6.90 -4.35
C ALA A 30 23.58 8.34 -4.72
N LEU A 31 22.40 8.45 -5.32
CA LEU A 31 21.73 9.72 -5.53
C LEU A 31 21.18 10.24 -4.19
N PRO A 32 20.86 11.54 -4.08
CA PRO A 32 20.15 12.08 -2.91
C PRO A 32 18.94 11.21 -2.56
N GLN A 33 18.74 10.94 -1.26
CA GLN A 33 17.75 9.96 -0.79
C GLN A 33 16.35 10.17 -1.36
N GLN A 34 15.91 11.43 -1.49
CA GLN A 34 14.61 11.78 -2.08
C GLN A 34 14.51 11.38 -3.56
N ILE A 35 15.59 11.52 -4.31
CA ILE A 35 15.68 11.12 -5.72
C ILE A 35 15.71 9.59 -5.82
N SER A 36 16.51 8.91 -5.00
CA SER A 36 16.50 7.44 -4.93
C SER A 36 15.13 6.89 -4.55
N LEU A 37 14.44 7.51 -3.59
CA LEU A 37 13.08 7.18 -3.19
C LEU A 37 12.09 7.35 -4.35
N PHE A 38 12.14 8.49 -5.03
CA PHE A 38 11.31 8.76 -6.20
C PHE A 38 11.51 7.75 -7.32
N ILE A 39 12.77 7.45 -7.65
CA ILE A 39 13.15 6.51 -8.71
C ILE A 39 12.68 5.09 -8.36
N ALA A 40 13.00 4.62 -7.15
CA ALA A 40 12.61 3.30 -6.67
C ALA A 40 11.08 3.14 -6.68
N ALA A 41 10.38 4.11 -6.08
CA ALA A 41 8.93 4.14 -6.04
C ALA A 41 8.36 4.10 -7.46
N THR A 42 8.78 4.98 -8.35
CA THR A 42 8.24 5.06 -9.72
C THR A 42 8.48 3.78 -10.51
N ILE A 43 9.72 3.29 -10.55
CA ILE A 43 10.10 2.12 -11.36
C ILE A 43 9.43 0.85 -10.84
N LEU A 44 9.50 0.59 -9.52
CA LEU A 44 8.95 -0.65 -8.96
C LEU A 44 7.42 -0.62 -8.93
N THR A 45 6.78 0.56 -8.82
CA THR A 45 5.33 0.68 -8.97
C THR A 45 4.89 0.39 -10.40
N LEU A 46 5.60 0.93 -11.39
CA LEU A 46 5.31 0.64 -12.79
C LEU A 46 5.51 -0.84 -13.10
N ALA A 47 6.59 -1.45 -12.60
CA ALA A 47 6.80 -2.88 -12.74
C ALA A 47 5.70 -3.69 -12.02
N SER A 48 5.25 -3.29 -10.82
CA SER A 48 4.15 -3.92 -10.09
C SER A 48 2.85 -3.87 -10.87
N ALA A 49 2.54 -2.73 -11.48
CA ALA A 49 1.38 -2.58 -12.36
C ALA A 49 1.45 -3.51 -13.59
N LEU A 50 2.65 -3.77 -14.14
CA LEU A 50 2.84 -4.75 -15.20
C LEU A 50 2.58 -6.19 -14.73
N VAL A 51 2.95 -6.53 -13.49
CA VAL A 51 2.60 -7.83 -12.88
C VAL A 51 1.09 -8.00 -12.81
N VAL A 52 0.37 -6.99 -12.28
CA VAL A 52 -1.10 -7.00 -12.20
C VAL A 52 -1.73 -7.12 -13.60
N ALA A 53 -1.24 -6.34 -14.56
CA ALA A 53 -1.70 -6.42 -15.94
C ALA A 53 -1.43 -7.80 -16.55
N GLY A 54 -0.35 -8.47 -16.16
CA GLY A 54 -0.03 -9.84 -16.56
C GLY A 54 -1.04 -10.86 -16.05
N PHE A 55 -1.48 -10.75 -14.80
CA PHE A 55 -2.54 -11.61 -14.25
C PHE A 55 -3.86 -11.45 -15.01
N SER A 56 -4.22 -10.23 -15.40
CA SER A 56 -5.45 -9.97 -16.17
C SER A 56 -5.40 -10.59 -17.57
N ARG A 57 -4.23 -10.65 -18.22
CA ARG A 57 -4.04 -11.27 -19.53
C ARG A 57 -4.18 -12.79 -19.55
N LEU A 58 -4.23 -13.43 -18.39
CA LEU A 58 -4.49 -14.86 -18.30
C LEU A 58 -5.94 -15.23 -18.62
N HIS A 59 -6.86 -14.23 -18.63
CA HIS A 59 -8.28 -14.42 -18.91
C HIS A 59 -8.91 -15.58 -18.10
N LEU A 60 -8.54 -15.69 -16.83
CA LEU A 60 -9.03 -16.77 -15.97
C LEU A 60 -10.49 -16.53 -15.59
N HIS A 61 -11.17 -17.62 -15.23
CA HIS A 61 -12.51 -17.55 -14.66
C HIS A 61 -12.48 -16.87 -13.29
N ARG A 62 -13.57 -16.18 -12.92
CA ARG A 62 -13.71 -15.42 -11.67
C ARG A 62 -13.32 -16.22 -10.43
N ASN A 63 -13.77 -17.48 -10.34
CA ASN A 63 -13.45 -18.35 -9.20
C ASN A 63 -11.96 -18.68 -9.09
N VAL A 64 -11.23 -18.71 -10.21
CA VAL A 64 -9.78 -18.93 -10.21
C VAL A 64 -9.05 -17.70 -9.67
N TYR A 65 -9.49 -16.49 -10.03
CA TYR A 65 -8.94 -15.27 -9.43
C TYR A 65 -9.21 -15.19 -7.93
N LEU A 66 -10.39 -15.61 -7.47
CA LEU A 66 -10.68 -15.71 -6.03
C LEU A 66 -9.73 -16.69 -5.34
N LEU A 67 -9.50 -17.88 -5.93
CA LEU A 67 -8.56 -18.85 -5.40
C LEU A 67 -7.13 -18.31 -5.33
N ILE A 68 -6.66 -17.63 -6.39
CA ILE A 68 -5.36 -16.95 -6.42
C ILE A 68 -5.28 -15.90 -5.30
N GLY A 69 -6.33 -15.11 -5.11
CA GLY A 69 -6.43 -14.12 -4.04
C GLY A 69 -6.36 -14.75 -2.65
N MET A 70 -7.08 -15.85 -2.41
CA MET A 70 -7.05 -16.58 -1.15
C MET A 70 -5.67 -17.20 -0.86
N ILE A 71 -5.03 -17.79 -1.87
CA ILE A 71 -3.66 -18.30 -1.75
C ILE A 71 -2.69 -17.15 -1.43
N GLY A 72 -2.82 -16.03 -2.14
CA GLY A 72 -2.05 -14.81 -1.89
C GLY A 72 -2.25 -14.27 -0.46
N LEU A 73 -3.47 -14.33 0.07
CA LEU A 73 -3.78 -13.91 1.44
C LEU A 73 -3.07 -14.79 2.47
N ILE A 74 -3.21 -16.11 2.34
CA ILE A 74 -2.57 -17.07 3.24
C ILE A 74 -1.04 -16.91 3.20
N ALA A 75 -0.49 -16.79 1.99
CA ALA A 75 0.95 -16.59 1.78
C ALA A 75 1.44 -15.25 2.35
N THR A 76 0.67 -14.17 2.19
CA THR A 76 0.96 -12.84 2.78
C THR A 76 1.00 -12.94 4.30
N ILE A 77 0.01 -13.61 4.91
CA ILE A 77 -0.03 -13.79 6.37
C ILE A 77 1.22 -14.57 6.84
N TYR A 78 1.58 -15.64 6.15
CA TYR A 78 2.74 -16.46 6.50
C TYR A 78 4.07 -15.70 6.35
N CYS A 79 4.24 -14.95 5.25
CA CYS A 79 5.46 -14.20 4.98
C CYS A 79 5.61 -12.94 5.87
N ALA A 80 4.50 -12.28 6.22
CA ALA A 80 4.54 -11.09 7.06
C ALA A 80 4.74 -11.42 8.55
N LYS A 81 4.22 -12.55 9.06
CA LYS A 81 4.37 -12.98 10.46
C LYS A 81 5.77 -12.82 11.06
N PRO A 82 6.86 -13.32 10.44
CA PRO A 82 8.21 -13.12 10.96
C PRO A 82 8.64 -11.65 11.02
N LEU A 83 8.26 -10.82 10.04
CA LEU A 83 8.57 -9.38 10.05
C LEU A 83 7.78 -8.63 11.13
N VAL A 84 6.50 -8.99 11.30
CA VAL A 84 5.62 -8.45 12.35
C VAL A 84 6.19 -8.80 13.73
N LYS A 85 6.55 -10.07 13.96
CA LYS A 85 7.12 -10.52 15.23
C LYS A 85 8.45 -9.81 15.54
N ARG A 86 9.31 -9.63 14.53
CA ARG A 86 10.54 -8.84 14.68
C ARG A 86 10.23 -7.40 15.06
N SER A 87 9.32 -6.74 14.36
CA SER A 87 8.93 -5.35 14.66
C SER A 87 8.33 -5.21 16.07
N GLN A 88 7.56 -6.20 16.54
CA GLN A 88 7.05 -6.24 17.92
C GLN A 88 8.20 -6.34 18.91
N LEU A 89 9.11 -7.30 18.72
CA LEU A 89 10.27 -7.49 19.60
C LEU A 89 11.15 -6.23 19.69
N LEU A 90 11.33 -5.52 18.58
CA LEU A 90 12.08 -4.25 18.56
C LEU A 90 11.36 -3.15 19.34
N ASN A 91 10.05 -3.00 19.14
CA ASN A 91 9.25 -2.01 19.85
C ASN A 91 9.24 -2.32 21.36
N ASP A 92 8.98 -3.57 21.73
CA ASP A 92 8.97 -4.03 23.12
C ASP A 92 10.34 -3.80 23.79
N SER A 93 11.44 -4.08 23.07
CA SER A 93 12.80 -3.86 23.58
C SER A 93 13.16 -2.39 23.76
N GLY A 94 12.63 -1.50 22.92
CA GLY A 94 12.80 -0.06 23.07
C GLY A 94 11.92 0.53 24.19
N ASP A 95 10.74 -0.04 24.41
CA ASP A 95 9.79 0.39 25.43
C ASP A 95 10.25 0.05 26.84
N ILE A 96 10.92 -1.10 27.05
CA ILE A 96 11.40 -1.53 28.36
C ILE A 96 12.32 -0.48 29.03
N PRO A 97 13.40 0.02 28.39
CA PRO A 97 14.22 1.09 28.96
C PRO A 97 13.45 2.38 29.23
N GLY A 98 12.48 2.71 28.37
CA GLY A 98 11.61 3.88 28.55
C GLY A 98 10.71 3.76 29.78
N GLN A 99 10.13 2.58 30.01
CA GLN A 99 9.33 2.30 31.20
C GLN A 99 10.19 2.32 32.46
N VAL A 100 11.40 1.74 32.42
CA VAL A 100 12.35 1.79 33.54
C VAL A 100 12.70 3.24 33.89
N LEU A 101 12.94 4.09 32.90
CA LEU A 101 13.22 5.51 33.12
C LEU A 101 12.07 6.21 33.86
N PHE A 102 10.82 5.99 33.44
CA PHE A 102 9.65 6.56 34.12
C PHE A 102 9.47 6.01 35.54
N SER A 103 9.52 4.69 35.71
CA SER A 103 9.33 4.07 37.03
C SER A 103 10.40 4.56 38.02
N VAL A 104 11.65 4.67 37.59
CA VAL A 104 12.74 5.20 38.44
C VAL A 104 12.46 6.67 38.80
N ALA A 105 12.04 7.49 37.83
CA ALA A 105 11.73 8.89 38.07
C ALA A 105 10.57 9.09 39.06
N GLU A 106 9.51 8.29 38.94
CA GLU A 106 8.37 8.31 39.87
C GLU A 106 8.78 7.89 41.28
N ILE A 107 9.63 6.87 41.41
CA ILE A 107 10.18 6.43 42.71
C ILE A 107 10.99 7.56 43.37
N HIS A 108 11.68 8.39 42.58
CA HIS A 108 12.52 9.50 43.07
C HIS A 108 11.77 10.85 43.17
N GLY A 109 10.44 10.83 43.19
CA GLY A 109 9.62 12.01 43.53
C GLY A 109 9.13 12.84 42.35
N LEU A 110 9.26 12.36 41.10
CA LEU A 110 8.71 13.02 39.91
C LEU A 110 7.28 12.54 39.56
N GLN A 111 6.51 12.07 40.55
CA GLN A 111 5.13 11.63 40.34
C GLN A 111 4.29 12.73 39.68
N GLY A 112 3.63 12.41 38.57
CA GLY A 112 2.79 13.33 37.80
C GLY A 112 3.53 14.29 36.86
N ASN A 113 4.86 14.45 37.00
CA ASN A 113 5.70 15.29 36.12
C ASN A 113 6.66 14.47 35.24
N SER A 114 6.84 13.18 35.54
CA SER A 114 7.71 12.25 34.83
C SER A 114 7.44 12.24 33.33
N GLU A 115 6.17 12.16 32.92
CA GLU A 115 5.76 12.11 31.52
C GLU A 115 6.18 13.37 30.74
N ILE A 116 5.96 14.56 31.31
CA ILE A 116 6.29 15.84 30.67
C ILE A 116 7.81 16.02 30.57
N LEU A 117 8.54 15.69 31.63
CA LEU A 117 9.98 15.94 31.73
C LEU A 117 10.83 14.91 31.00
N LEU A 118 10.35 13.67 30.85
CA LEU A 118 11.15 12.54 30.36
C LEU A 118 10.69 12.01 29.00
N LEU A 119 9.67 12.60 28.38
CA LEU A 119 9.18 12.19 27.06
C LEU A 119 10.29 12.17 26.00
N GLU A 120 11.04 13.27 25.92
CA GLU A 120 12.12 13.41 24.93
C GLU A 120 13.29 12.45 25.22
N PRO A 121 13.86 12.40 26.45
CA PRO A 121 14.87 11.40 26.80
C PRO A 121 14.42 9.96 26.53
N ARG A 122 13.17 9.61 26.87
CA ARG A 122 12.60 8.29 26.60
C ARG A 122 12.58 7.98 25.11
N ASN A 123 12.13 8.92 24.29
CA ASN A 123 12.05 8.73 22.84
C ASN A 123 13.44 8.59 22.22
N GLU A 124 14.45 9.29 22.73
CA GLU A 124 15.83 9.15 22.26
C GLU A 124 16.43 7.79 22.65
N VAL A 125 16.18 7.30 23.88
CA VAL A 125 16.59 5.95 24.29
C VAL A 125 15.90 4.90 23.43
N PHE A 126 14.59 5.02 23.21
CA PHE A 126 13.83 4.12 22.33
C PHE A 126 14.44 4.08 20.92
N LYS A 127 14.71 5.24 20.31
CA LYS A 127 15.33 5.33 18.98
C LYS A 127 16.73 4.70 18.95
N ALA A 128 17.55 4.95 19.97
CA ALA A 128 18.91 4.43 20.04
C ALA A 128 18.92 2.89 20.14
N VAL A 129 18.10 2.31 21.02
CA VAL A 129 17.96 0.86 21.20
C VAL A 129 17.41 0.22 19.93
N ASN A 130 16.35 0.79 19.35
CA ASN A 130 15.73 0.25 18.14
C ASN A 130 16.69 0.31 16.93
N ARG A 131 17.49 1.39 16.82
CA ARG A 131 18.54 1.50 15.79
C ARG A 131 19.59 0.40 15.95
N GLN A 132 20.15 0.24 17.15
CA GLN A 132 21.18 -0.77 17.42
C GLN A 132 20.66 -2.18 17.12
N LEU A 133 19.48 -2.54 17.65
CA LEU A 133 18.89 -3.86 17.40
C LEU A 133 18.51 -4.06 15.94
N SER A 134 18.14 -3.00 15.21
CA SER A 134 17.85 -3.09 13.78
C SER A 134 19.09 -3.36 12.94
N GLU A 135 20.25 -2.84 13.36
CA GLU A 135 21.55 -3.11 12.73
C GLU A 135 22.07 -4.51 13.07
N GLU A 136 21.90 -4.96 14.32
CA GLU A 136 22.33 -6.28 14.78
C GLU A 136 21.46 -7.42 14.22
N PHE A 137 20.15 -7.18 14.10
CA PHE A 137 19.17 -8.12 13.56
C PHE A 137 18.54 -7.55 12.27
N PRO A 138 19.28 -7.50 11.15
CA PRO A 138 18.78 -6.91 9.92
C PRO A 138 17.63 -7.73 9.33
N GLU A 139 16.73 -7.05 8.63
CA GLU A 139 15.63 -7.71 7.95
C GLU A 139 16.12 -8.51 6.75
N SER A 140 15.51 -9.67 6.53
CA SER A 140 15.82 -10.48 5.34
C SER A 140 15.23 -9.82 4.09
N ALA A 141 16.08 -9.24 3.25
CA ALA A 141 15.68 -8.67 1.97
C ALA A 141 14.94 -9.68 1.06
N ARG A 142 15.29 -10.97 1.18
CA ARG A 142 14.62 -12.07 0.44
C ARG A 142 13.19 -12.29 0.92
N LEU A 143 12.97 -12.19 2.23
CA LEU A 143 11.64 -12.32 2.82
C LEU A 143 10.76 -11.12 2.45
N ILE A 144 11.33 -9.91 2.41
CA ILE A 144 10.62 -8.70 1.96
C ILE A 144 10.26 -8.81 0.47
N LEU A 145 11.19 -9.28 -0.38
CA LEU A 145 10.93 -9.58 -1.79
C LEU A 145 9.77 -10.56 -1.94
N LEU A 146 9.81 -11.68 -1.22
CA LEU A 146 8.77 -12.70 -1.26
C LEU A 146 7.42 -12.12 -0.81
N LEU A 147 7.42 -11.37 0.29
CA LEU A 147 6.23 -10.69 0.81
C LEU A 147 5.61 -9.77 -0.25
N ALA A 148 6.40 -8.93 -0.89
CA ALA A 148 5.92 -8.04 -1.94
C ALA A 148 5.30 -8.80 -3.12
N LEU A 149 5.91 -9.92 -3.56
CA LEU A 149 5.36 -10.76 -4.63
C LEU A 149 4.01 -11.42 -4.24
N VAL A 150 3.89 -11.92 -3.02
CA VAL A 150 2.63 -12.54 -2.56
C VAL A 150 1.55 -11.49 -2.31
N GLN A 151 1.92 -10.28 -1.88
CA GLN A 151 1.01 -9.14 -1.77
C GLN A 151 0.51 -8.67 -3.15
N LEU A 152 1.38 -8.61 -4.17
CA LEU A 152 0.98 -8.34 -5.55
C LEU A 152 0.08 -9.43 -6.11
N THR A 153 0.34 -10.69 -5.75
CA THR A 153 -0.53 -11.83 -6.12
C THR A 153 -1.90 -11.73 -5.46
N LEU A 154 -1.94 -11.38 -4.17
CA LEU A 154 -3.17 -11.12 -3.42
C LEU A 154 -3.97 -9.97 -4.06
N ALA A 155 -3.33 -8.82 -4.28
CA ALA A 155 -3.94 -7.64 -4.89
C ALA A 155 -4.48 -7.95 -6.29
N SER A 156 -3.72 -8.69 -7.10
CA SER A 156 -4.15 -9.13 -8.43
C SER A 156 -5.32 -10.11 -8.35
N GLY A 157 -5.24 -11.14 -7.51
CA GLY A 157 -6.31 -12.15 -7.39
C GLY A 157 -7.64 -11.53 -6.94
N ILE A 158 -7.64 -10.80 -5.83
CA ILE A 158 -8.86 -10.18 -5.28
C ILE A 158 -9.34 -9.03 -6.16
N GLY A 159 -8.46 -8.15 -6.62
CA GLY A 159 -8.87 -7.01 -7.42
C GLY A 159 -9.41 -7.41 -8.80
N LEU A 160 -8.81 -8.40 -9.46
CA LEU A 160 -9.36 -8.94 -10.71
C LEU A 160 -10.67 -9.70 -10.48
N TRP A 161 -10.82 -10.42 -9.35
CA TRP A 161 -12.09 -11.06 -8.96
C TRP A 161 -13.21 -10.05 -8.76
N ILE A 162 -12.94 -8.93 -8.06
CA ILE A 162 -13.90 -7.82 -7.88
C ILE A 162 -14.21 -7.19 -9.23
N GLY A 163 -13.20 -6.85 -10.04
CA GLY A 163 -13.40 -6.23 -11.35
C GLY A 163 -14.20 -7.10 -12.32
N GLN A 164 -14.03 -8.43 -12.27
CA GLN A 164 -14.88 -9.39 -12.99
C GLN A 164 -16.28 -9.57 -12.36
N GLY A 165 -16.51 -9.09 -11.15
CA GLY A 165 -17.83 -9.07 -10.53
C GLY A 165 -18.67 -7.85 -10.93
N ILE A 166 -18.07 -6.81 -11.50
CA ILE A 166 -18.79 -5.57 -11.86
C ILE A 166 -19.64 -5.80 -13.11
N GLU A 167 -20.96 -5.89 -12.94
CA GLU A 167 -21.90 -6.21 -14.02
C GLU A 167 -22.15 -5.04 -14.97
N GLU A 168 -22.27 -3.83 -14.42
CA GLU A 168 -22.59 -2.62 -15.17
C GLU A 168 -21.50 -1.57 -15.03
N ILE A 169 -21.28 -0.82 -16.11
CA ILE A 169 -20.27 0.24 -16.16
C ILE A 169 -20.56 1.35 -15.14
N ALA A 170 -21.84 1.62 -14.85
CA ALA A 170 -22.28 2.62 -13.88
C ALA A 170 -21.80 2.31 -12.45
N HIS A 171 -21.63 1.03 -12.10
CA HIS A 171 -21.13 0.61 -10.79
C HIS A 171 -19.66 0.99 -10.54
N LEU A 172 -18.91 1.44 -11.56
CA LEU A 172 -17.55 1.92 -11.38
C LEU A 172 -17.48 3.22 -10.58
N LEU A 173 -18.48 4.10 -10.74
CA LEU A 173 -18.51 5.35 -9.99
C LEU A 173 -18.67 5.14 -8.47
N PRO A 174 -19.66 4.39 -7.95
CA PRO A 174 -19.77 4.17 -6.52
C PRO A 174 -18.52 3.46 -5.98
N VAL A 175 -17.98 2.45 -6.69
CA VAL A 175 -16.72 1.79 -6.29
C VAL A 175 -15.58 2.81 -6.13
N ALA A 176 -15.42 3.72 -7.08
CA ALA A 176 -14.40 4.76 -7.04
C ALA A 176 -14.62 5.78 -5.90
N ILE A 177 -15.87 6.13 -5.59
CA ILE A 177 -16.20 7.00 -4.47
C ILE A 177 -15.88 6.30 -3.14
N VAL A 178 -16.29 5.04 -2.97
CA VAL A 178 -15.98 4.28 -1.75
C VAL A 178 -14.48 4.15 -1.54
N ALA A 179 -13.74 3.80 -2.61
CA ALA A 179 -12.29 3.71 -2.58
C ALA A 179 -11.67 5.04 -2.11
N THR A 180 -12.11 6.15 -2.71
CA THR A 180 -11.65 7.51 -2.38
C THR A 180 -11.95 7.89 -0.93
N VAL A 181 -13.17 7.66 -0.46
CA VAL A 181 -13.59 7.98 0.91
C VAL A 181 -12.81 7.12 1.92
N ALA A 182 -12.69 5.81 1.67
CA ALA A 182 -11.95 4.91 2.54
C ALA A 182 -10.46 5.29 2.62
N ASP A 183 -9.86 5.67 1.50
CA ASP A 183 -8.45 6.08 1.44
C ASP A 183 -8.20 7.38 2.20
N ILE A 184 -9.00 8.42 1.91
CA ILE A 184 -8.93 9.70 2.60
C ILE A 184 -9.12 9.49 4.09
N TRP A 185 -10.16 8.74 4.49
CA TRP A 185 -10.45 8.48 5.90
C TRP A 185 -9.29 7.74 6.57
N SER A 186 -8.70 6.74 5.91
CA SER A 186 -7.57 5.99 6.47
C SER A 186 -6.38 6.91 6.77
N VAL A 187 -6.03 7.79 5.82
CA VAL A 187 -4.92 8.74 5.93
C VAL A 187 -5.25 9.85 6.93
N SER A 188 -6.44 10.43 6.90
CA SER A 188 -6.83 11.61 7.69
C SER A 188 -7.21 11.29 9.13
N ALA A 189 -7.84 10.15 9.40
CA ALA A 189 -8.25 9.75 10.76
C ALA A 189 -7.07 9.21 11.59
N GLY A 190 -5.85 9.25 11.04
CA GLY A 190 -4.67 8.68 11.68
C GLY A 190 -4.72 7.15 11.78
N ALA A 191 -5.61 6.46 11.08
CA ALA A 191 -5.60 5.00 11.01
C ALA A 191 -4.31 4.52 10.32
N THR A 192 -3.87 5.22 9.28
CA THR A 192 -2.55 4.99 8.68
C THR A 192 -1.45 5.36 9.66
N ALA A 193 -1.57 6.40 10.50
CA ALA A 193 -0.57 6.71 11.52
C ALA A 193 -0.49 5.63 12.63
N LYS A 194 -1.63 5.13 13.12
CA LYS A 194 -1.71 4.03 14.10
C LYS A 194 -1.21 2.71 13.51
N ILE A 195 -1.55 2.41 12.25
CA ILE A 195 -1.05 1.23 11.54
C ILE A 195 0.44 1.35 11.23
N VAL A 196 0.93 2.54 10.85
CA VAL A 196 2.35 2.82 10.57
C VAL A 196 3.21 2.68 11.82
N VAL A 197 2.67 3.03 12.99
CA VAL A 197 3.32 2.80 14.28
C VAL A 197 3.19 1.33 14.74
N SER A 198 2.22 0.59 14.20
CA SER A 198 2.02 -0.82 14.52
C SER A 198 2.88 -1.75 13.67
N SER A 199 3.24 -2.90 14.24
CA SER A 199 3.90 -3.99 13.49
C SER A 199 3.04 -4.55 12.34
N ALA A 200 1.73 -4.30 12.36
CA ALA A 200 0.78 -4.76 11.35
C ALA A 200 0.94 -4.08 9.97
N ILE A 201 1.74 -3.01 9.88
CA ILE A 201 2.08 -2.34 8.62
C ILE A 201 2.61 -3.31 7.55
N ASN A 202 3.31 -4.37 7.97
CA ASN A 202 3.85 -5.42 7.08
C ASN A 202 2.76 -6.20 6.31
N PHE A 203 1.52 -6.22 6.79
CA PHE A 203 0.42 -6.86 6.05
C PHE A 203 -0.10 -5.98 4.91
N PHE A 204 -0.03 -4.66 5.07
CA PHE A 204 -0.78 -3.71 4.25
C PHE A 204 0.08 -2.90 3.29
N LEU A 205 1.37 -2.74 3.53
CA LEU A 205 2.25 -1.92 2.69
C LEU A 205 3.31 -2.77 2.00
N LEU A 206 3.56 -2.47 0.74
CA LEU A 206 4.68 -2.99 -0.02
C LEU A 206 5.92 -2.16 0.26
N ARG A 207 7.06 -2.85 0.27
CA ARG A 207 8.36 -2.26 0.57
C ARG A 207 9.29 -2.39 -0.63
N PHE A 208 9.95 -1.31 -1.02
CA PHE A 208 10.87 -1.31 -2.15
C PHE A 208 12.27 -0.85 -1.73
N PRO A 209 13.33 -1.52 -2.22
CA PRO A 209 14.71 -1.14 -1.91
C PRO A 209 15.05 0.20 -2.54
N LEU A 210 15.84 0.99 -1.83
CA LEU A 210 16.35 2.27 -2.31
C LEU A 210 17.74 2.08 -2.95
N PRO A 211 17.93 2.47 -4.22
CA PRO A 211 19.24 2.43 -4.85
C PRO A 211 20.28 3.21 -4.04
N GLY A 212 21.36 2.52 -3.63
CA GLY A 212 22.48 3.08 -2.88
C GLY A 212 22.28 3.11 -1.36
N TYR A 213 21.18 2.58 -0.83
CA TYR A 213 20.87 2.54 0.60
C TYR A 213 20.53 1.13 1.06
N SER A 214 20.86 0.80 2.31
CA SER A 214 20.52 -0.49 2.93
C SER A 214 19.04 -0.60 3.33
N ALA A 215 18.33 0.53 3.38
CA ALA A 215 16.94 0.60 3.81
C ALA A 215 15.96 0.15 2.72
N ILE A 216 14.92 -0.59 3.14
CA ILE A 216 13.81 -1.05 2.28
C ILE A 216 12.51 -0.48 2.86
N PRO A 217 12.21 0.82 2.63
CA PRO A 217 11.06 1.51 3.25
C PRO A 217 9.72 0.98 2.73
N TYR A 218 8.68 1.16 3.56
CA TYR A 218 7.30 1.04 3.12
C TYR A 218 6.95 2.20 2.21
N LEU A 219 6.39 1.90 1.04
CA LEU A 219 6.24 2.88 -0.02
C LEU A 219 4.82 3.03 -0.51
N ILE A 220 4.12 1.91 -0.75
CA ILE A 220 2.80 1.92 -1.38
C ILE A 220 1.89 0.89 -0.73
N GLY A 221 0.59 1.20 -0.66
CA GLY A 221 -0.42 0.30 -0.12
C GLY A 221 -0.71 -0.88 -1.03
N LEU A 222 -0.92 -2.04 -0.42
CA LEU A 222 -1.48 -3.22 -1.08
C LEU A 222 -2.84 -2.89 -1.71
N THR A 223 -3.65 -2.10 -1.02
CA THR A 223 -4.96 -1.64 -1.47
C THR A 223 -4.88 -0.82 -2.75
N ASP A 224 -3.80 -0.07 -2.96
CA ASP A 224 -3.60 0.71 -4.18
C ASP A 224 -3.47 -0.19 -5.40
N PHE A 225 -2.70 -1.28 -5.29
CA PHE A 225 -2.59 -2.28 -6.35
C PHE A 225 -3.87 -3.11 -6.52
N LEU A 226 -4.62 -3.33 -5.44
CA LEU A 226 -5.92 -3.99 -5.51
C LEU A 226 -6.91 -3.15 -6.33
N PHE A 227 -7.05 -1.86 -6.03
CA PHE A 227 -7.93 -0.98 -6.80
C PHE A 227 -7.42 -0.71 -8.22
N PHE A 228 -6.10 -0.65 -8.41
CA PHE A 228 -5.52 -0.67 -9.76
C PHE A 228 -6.01 -1.89 -10.54
N ALA A 229 -5.97 -3.08 -9.95
CA ALA A 229 -6.46 -4.31 -10.59
C ALA A 229 -7.97 -4.26 -10.89
N VAL A 230 -8.78 -3.72 -9.97
CA VAL A 230 -10.23 -3.53 -10.16
C VAL A 230 -10.51 -2.65 -11.38
N PHE A 231 -9.93 -1.44 -11.42
CA PHE A 231 -10.15 -0.49 -12.51
C PHE A 231 -9.55 -0.98 -13.83
N PHE A 232 -8.38 -1.61 -13.79
CA PHE A 232 -7.77 -2.20 -14.97
C PHE A 232 -8.65 -3.30 -15.57
N GLN A 233 -9.15 -4.23 -14.75
CA GLN A 233 -10.03 -5.30 -15.21
C GLN A 233 -11.36 -4.77 -15.73
N ALA A 234 -11.91 -3.74 -15.09
CA ALA A 234 -13.12 -3.07 -15.58
C ALA A 234 -12.89 -2.41 -16.94
N ALA A 235 -11.73 -1.77 -17.14
CA ALA A 235 -11.39 -1.18 -18.44
C ALA A 235 -11.28 -2.22 -19.56
N VAL A 236 -10.76 -3.42 -19.24
CA VAL A 236 -10.73 -4.56 -20.17
C VAL A 236 -12.17 -5.05 -20.46
N ARG A 237 -12.98 -5.29 -19.42
CA ARG A 237 -14.34 -5.84 -19.54
C ARG A 237 -15.28 -4.93 -20.33
N PHE A 238 -15.30 -3.64 -20.02
CA PHE A 238 -16.18 -2.66 -20.66
C PHE A 238 -15.55 -2.02 -21.91
N ASN A 239 -14.45 -2.59 -22.41
CA ASN A 239 -13.74 -2.13 -23.60
C ASN A 239 -13.43 -0.62 -23.60
N LEU A 240 -13.04 -0.07 -22.45
CA LEU A 240 -12.77 1.37 -22.23
C LEU A 240 -11.43 1.83 -22.84
N GLY A 241 -10.69 0.92 -23.47
CA GLY A 241 -9.38 1.16 -24.04
C GLY A 241 -8.27 0.90 -23.02
N VAL A 242 -7.60 -0.24 -23.19
CA VAL A 242 -6.57 -0.73 -22.25
C VAL A 242 -5.38 0.23 -22.17
N ARG A 243 -4.80 0.64 -23.31
CA ARG A 243 -3.61 1.51 -23.33
C ARG A 243 -3.84 2.84 -22.61
N LYS A 244 -4.99 3.47 -22.88
CA LYS A 244 -5.39 4.72 -22.25
C LYS A 244 -5.54 4.56 -20.74
N ASN A 245 -6.25 3.54 -20.28
CA ASN A 245 -6.47 3.32 -18.85
C ASN A 245 -5.20 2.91 -18.11
N VAL A 246 -4.28 2.17 -18.73
CA VAL A 246 -2.95 1.94 -18.17
C VAL A 246 -2.22 3.26 -17.93
N LEU A 247 -2.20 4.16 -18.92
CA LEU A 247 -1.54 5.45 -18.77
C LEU A 247 -2.19 6.30 -17.67
N LEU A 248 -3.52 6.34 -17.59
CA LEU A 248 -4.23 7.09 -16.54
C LEU A 248 -3.93 6.55 -15.14
N LEU A 249 -4.00 5.23 -14.97
CA LEU A 249 -3.75 4.58 -13.67
C LEU A 249 -2.27 4.66 -13.25
N LEU A 250 -1.33 4.56 -14.20
CA LEU A 250 0.09 4.79 -13.90
C LEU A 250 0.37 6.26 -13.58
N SER A 251 -0.31 7.19 -14.27
CA SER A 251 -0.19 8.62 -14.00
C SER A 251 -0.70 8.96 -12.60
N SER A 252 -1.75 8.29 -12.10
CA SER A 252 -2.19 8.51 -10.71
C SER A 252 -1.14 8.11 -9.69
N PHE A 253 -0.44 6.99 -9.90
CA PHE A 253 0.67 6.61 -9.02
C PHE A 253 1.81 7.62 -9.11
N PHE A 254 2.19 8.03 -10.32
CA PHE A 254 3.24 9.02 -10.52
C PHE A 254 2.92 10.35 -9.83
N ILE A 255 1.70 10.86 -9.99
CA ILE A 255 1.25 12.10 -9.35
C ILE A 255 1.23 11.94 -7.83
N ALA A 256 0.70 10.84 -7.30
CA ALA A 256 0.62 10.62 -5.86
C ALA A 256 2.00 10.50 -5.22
N VAL A 257 2.91 9.72 -5.82
CA VAL A 257 4.30 9.58 -5.36
C VAL A 257 5.05 10.92 -5.44
N SER A 258 4.92 11.64 -6.55
CA SER A 258 5.53 12.96 -6.72
C SER A 258 5.03 13.92 -5.63
N ALA A 259 3.72 14.01 -5.47
CA ALA A 259 3.10 14.90 -4.50
C ALA A 259 3.49 14.53 -3.06
N ALA A 260 3.54 13.24 -2.71
CA ALA A 260 3.94 12.80 -1.38
C ALA A 260 5.38 13.23 -1.03
N ILE A 261 6.28 13.20 -2.02
CA ILE A 261 7.67 13.65 -1.86
C ILE A 261 7.73 15.18 -1.77
N PHE A 262 7.01 15.91 -2.62
CA PHE A 262 7.01 17.38 -2.62
C PHE A 262 6.39 17.98 -1.36
N PHE A 263 5.30 17.39 -0.85
CA PHE A 263 4.61 17.87 0.35
C PHE A 263 5.11 17.21 1.64
N ALA A 264 6.09 16.29 1.56
CA ALA A 264 6.61 15.52 2.69
C ALA A 264 5.53 14.87 3.57
N THR A 265 4.38 14.55 2.98
CA THR A 265 3.21 13.97 3.67
C THR A 265 2.71 12.76 2.91
N GLY A 266 2.26 11.74 3.64
CA GLY A 266 1.61 10.58 3.02
C GLY A 266 0.28 11.01 2.40
N LEU A 267 0.16 10.90 1.08
CA LEU A 267 -1.06 11.28 0.37
C LEU A 267 -1.89 10.06 -0.03
N PRO A 268 -3.23 10.17 0.03
CA PRO A 268 -4.11 9.11 -0.44
C PRO A 268 -3.98 8.99 -1.97
N VAL A 269 -3.68 7.79 -2.47
CA VAL A 269 -3.44 7.49 -3.89
C VAL A 269 -4.76 7.27 -4.65
N LEU A 270 -5.73 6.64 -4.00
CA LEU A 270 -7.01 6.25 -4.60
C LEU A 270 -7.85 7.43 -5.10
N PRO A 271 -7.86 8.62 -4.47
CA PRO A 271 -8.51 9.80 -5.03
C PRO A 271 -7.96 10.17 -6.42
N PHE A 272 -6.64 10.19 -6.60
CA PHE A 272 -6.03 10.48 -7.90
C PHE A 272 -6.38 9.42 -8.93
N MET A 273 -6.35 8.15 -8.51
CA MET A 273 -6.70 7.00 -9.37
C MET A 273 -8.16 7.07 -9.82
N ALA A 274 -9.08 7.28 -8.88
CA ALA A 274 -10.51 7.42 -9.14
C ALA A 274 -10.79 8.60 -10.09
N ILE A 275 -10.23 9.78 -9.80
CA ILE A 275 -10.45 10.99 -10.61
C ILE A 275 -9.95 10.79 -12.04
N LEU A 276 -8.71 10.33 -12.22
CA LEU A 276 -8.14 10.14 -13.56
C LEU A 276 -8.88 9.07 -14.36
N PHE A 277 -9.27 7.97 -13.69
CA PHE A 277 -10.02 6.90 -14.33
C PHE A 277 -11.42 7.38 -14.75
N ILE A 278 -12.17 8.04 -13.87
CA ILE A 278 -13.52 8.54 -14.17
C ILE A 278 -13.45 9.63 -15.24
N ALA A 279 -12.61 10.65 -15.05
CA ALA A 279 -12.48 11.75 -16.01
C ALA A 279 -12.05 11.25 -17.39
N GLY A 280 -11.11 10.30 -17.42
CA GLY A 280 -10.67 9.66 -18.64
C GLY A 280 -11.80 8.92 -19.37
N ASN A 281 -12.77 8.35 -18.65
CA ASN A 281 -13.84 7.54 -19.25
C ASN A 281 -15.23 8.20 -19.19
N TYR A 282 -15.30 9.49 -18.87
CA TYR A 282 -16.54 10.21 -18.60
C TYR A 282 -17.60 10.04 -19.68
N SER A 283 -17.21 10.08 -20.96
CA SER A 283 -18.15 9.94 -22.10
C SER A 283 -18.86 8.59 -22.17
N ARG A 284 -18.33 7.56 -21.52
CA ARG A 284 -18.91 6.20 -21.47
C ARG A 284 -19.54 5.87 -20.12
N LEU A 285 -19.33 6.71 -19.11
CA LEU A 285 -19.86 6.57 -17.75
C LEU A 285 -21.18 7.34 -17.58
N THR A 286 -21.97 7.47 -18.66
CA THR A 286 -23.26 8.17 -18.62
C THR A 286 -24.24 7.36 -17.77
N MET A 287 -24.65 7.93 -16.64
CA MET A 287 -25.59 7.28 -15.71
C MET A 287 -27.01 7.80 -15.92
N LYS A 288 -27.98 6.94 -15.64
CA LYS A 288 -29.38 7.35 -15.53
C LYS A 288 -29.60 8.13 -14.23
N LYS A 289 -30.62 9.00 -14.20
CA LYS A 289 -30.98 9.77 -12.99
C LYS A 289 -31.28 8.87 -11.77
N GLU A 290 -31.82 7.68 -12.02
CA GLU A 290 -32.14 6.69 -10.98
C GLU A 290 -30.88 6.10 -10.34
N GLU A 291 -29.87 5.76 -11.15
CA GLU A 291 -28.56 5.27 -10.71
C GLU A 291 -27.84 6.34 -9.88
N VAL A 292 -27.89 7.61 -10.32
CA VAL A 292 -27.31 8.73 -9.57
C VAL A 292 -27.95 8.84 -8.18
N ARG A 293 -29.27 8.66 -8.06
CA ARG A 293 -29.97 8.70 -6.77
C ARG A 293 -29.52 7.54 -5.86
N GLN A 294 -29.37 6.34 -6.40
CA GLN A 294 -28.89 5.17 -5.64
C GLN A 294 -27.43 5.35 -5.19
N ILE A 295 -26.56 5.82 -6.08
CA ILE A 295 -25.16 6.13 -5.76
C ILE A 295 -25.11 7.20 -4.67
N PHE A 296 -25.90 8.26 -4.77
CA PHE A 296 -25.95 9.31 -3.76
C PHE A 296 -26.38 8.76 -2.40
N LEU A 297 -27.45 7.96 -2.33
CA LEU A 297 -27.90 7.33 -1.08
C LEU A 297 -26.83 6.41 -0.49
N PHE A 298 -26.16 5.63 -1.33
CA PHE A 298 -25.08 4.74 -0.92
C PHE A 298 -23.88 5.51 -0.36
N VAL A 299 -23.49 6.61 -1.01
CA VAL A 299 -22.40 7.49 -0.55
C VAL A 299 -22.76 8.15 0.78
N VAL A 300 -23.98 8.68 0.91
CA VAL A 300 -24.46 9.25 2.19
C VAL A 300 -24.43 8.19 3.29
N PHE A 301 -24.90 6.97 3.02
CA PHE A 301 -24.84 5.88 3.99
C PHE A 301 -23.41 5.56 4.42
N ILE A 302 -22.47 5.49 3.48
CA ILE A 302 -21.05 5.24 3.77
C ILE A 302 -20.45 6.36 4.61
N ILE A 303 -20.70 7.62 4.26
CA ILE A 303 -20.21 8.77 5.04
C ILE A 303 -20.77 8.71 6.47
N ILE A 304 -22.06 8.40 6.65
CA ILE A 304 -22.67 8.23 7.96
C ILE A 304 -22.00 7.08 8.73
N ALA A 305 -21.82 5.92 8.09
CA ALA A 305 -21.18 4.76 8.71
C ALA A 305 -19.75 5.07 9.18
N PHE A 306 -18.92 5.69 8.32
CA PHE A 306 -17.58 6.11 8.69
C PHE A 306 -17.57 7.17 9.80
N THR A 307 -18.50 8.12 9.77
CA THR A 307 -18.64 9.14 10.82
C THR A 307 -19.01 8.52 12.16
N LEU A 308 -19.94 7.57 12.17
CA LEU A 308 -20.34 6.82 13.37
C LEU A 308 -19.16 6.01 13.91
N ILE A 309 -18.50 5.22 13.07
CA ILE A 309 -17.30 4.45 13.48
C ILE A 309 -16.24 5.37 14.08
N SER A 310 -15.98 6.52 13.46
CA SER A 310 -14.99 7.49 13.97
C SER A 310 -15.34 8.03 15.35
N LYS A 311 -16.63 8.24 15.64
CA LYS A 311 -17.11 8.67 16.96
C LYS A 311 -17.01 7.60 18.04
N PHE A 312 -16.99 6.31 17.67
CA PHE A 312 -16.86 5.21 18.62
C PHE A 312 -15.40 4.75 18.83
N VAL A 313 -14.49 5.14 17.92
CA VAL A 313 -13.06 4.78 17.97
C VAL A 313 -12.20 5.85 18.66
N ASN A 314 -12.72 7.06 18.80
CA ASN A 314 -12.15 8.13 19.62
C ASN A 314 -12.79 8.13 21.00
#